data_AF-A0A6V7M095-F1
#
_entry.id   AF-A0A6V7M095-F1
#
_cell.length_a   1.000
_cell.length_b   1.000
_cell.length_c   1.000
_cell.angle_alpha   90.00
_cell.angle_beta   90.00
_cell.angle_gamma   90.00
#
_symmetry.space_group_name_H-M   'P 1'
#
loop_
_entity.id
_entity.type
_entity.pdbx_description
1 polymer ?
#
loop_
_entity_poly.entity_id
_entity_poly.type
_entity_poly.pdbx_seq_one_letter_code
_entity_poly.pdbx_strand_id
1 'polypeptide(L)' 'VSPRLQGFLERMLVRDPAQRATAAELLQHPFLRQAQSPTILIPLMRGARHTNC' A
#
# COMPACT_ATOMS: atom_id res chain seq x y z
N VAL A 1 -10.46 1.89 8.99
CA VAL A 1 -9.15 1.67 8.34
C VAL A 1 -8.20 1.02 9.34
N SER A 2 -7.34 0.09 8.90
CA SER A 2 -6.33 -0.52 9.79
C SER A 2 -5.36 0.58 10.29
N PRO A 3 -5.03 0.65 11.60
CA PRO A 3 -4.08 1.63 12.13
C PRO A 3 -2.72 1.59 11.42
N ARG A 4 -2.29 0.40 10.95
CA ARG A 4 -1.03 0.23 10.20
C ARG A 4 -1.10 0.87 8.81
N LEU A 5 -2.23 0.74 8.12
CA LEU A 5 -2.43 1.36 6.82
C LEU A 5 -2.52 2.89 6.97
N GLN A 6 -3.26 3.35 7.98
CA GLN A 6 -3.38 4.77 8.27
C GLN A 6 -2.00 5.41 8.54
N GLY A 7 -1.19 4.84 9.44
CA GLY A 7 0.15 5.36 9.72
C GLY A 7 1.11 5.31 8.53
N PHE A 8 0.94 4.35 7.63
CA PHE A 8 1.70 4.30 6.37
C PHE A 8 1.33 5.47 5.45
N LEU A 9 0.04 5.75 5.29
CA LEU A 9 -0.46 6.85 4.46
C LEU A 9 -0.10 8.21 5.04
N GLU A 10 -0.13 8.39 6.36
CA GLU A 10 0.26 9.64 7.03
C GLU A 10 1.72 10.02 6.73
N ARG A 11 2.63 9.03 6.65
CA ARG A 11 4.04 9.26 6.28
C ARG A 11 4.24 9.56 4.78
N MET A 12 3.36 9.04 3.93
CA MET A 12 3.42 9.23 2.48
C MET A 12 2.77 10.54 2.03
N LEU A 13 1.69 10.97 2.70
CA LEU A 13 0.84 12.10 2.31
C LEU A 13 1.16 13.37 3.13
N VAL A 14 2.45 13.63 3.34
CA VAL A 14 2.92 14.88 3.97
C VAL A 14 2.95 15.99 2.92
N ARG A 15 2.37 17.16 3.27
CA ARG A 15 2.29 18.35 2.40
C ARG A 15 3.68 18.88 2.05
N ASP A 16 4.56 19.00 3.04
CA ASP A 16 5.94 19.39 2.84
C ASP A 16 6.77 18.18 2.36
N PRO A 17 7.33 18.22 1.12
CA PRO A 17 8.14 17.12 0.61
C PRO A 17 9.42 16.89 1.41
N ALA A 18 9.97 17.90 2.10
CA ALA A 18 11.15 17.74 2.93
C ALA A 18 10.86 16.93 4.21
N GLN A 19 9.59 16.88 4.63
CA GLN A 19 9.12 16.11 5.79
C GLN A 19 8.46 14.78 5.39
N ARG A 20 8.28 14.52 4.09
CA ARG A 20 7.68 13.29 3.58
C ARG A 20 8.68 12.14 3.68
N ALA A 21 8.20 10.98 4.12
CA ALA A 21 9.04 9.80 4.19
C ALA A 21 9.54 9.38 2.79
N THR A 22 10.81 9.01 2.72
CA THR A 22 11.45 8.46 1.54
C THR A 22 10.99 7.02 1.27
N ALA A 23 11.22 6.53 0.05
CA ALA A 23 10.92 5.15 -0.30
C ALA A 23 11.66 4.14 0.60
N ALA A 24 12.92 4.42 0.94
CA ALA A 24 13.73 3.56 1.82
C ALA A 24 13.12 3.46 3.24
N GLU A 25 12.62 4.56 3.80
CA GLU A 25 11.95 4.58 5.10
C GLU A 25 10.59 3.88 5.05
N LEU A 26 9.84 4.05 3.96
CA LEU A 26 8.54 3.40 3.76
C LEU A 26 8.67 1.88 3.60
N LEU A 27 9.74 1.38 2.96
CA LEU A 27 10.03 -0.05 2.85
C LEU A 27 10.17 -0.75 4.21
N GLN A 28 10.61 -0.02 5.23
CA GLN A 28 10.76 -0.54 6.59
C GLN A 28 9.47 -0.47 7.42
N HIS A 29 8.40 0.12 6.90
CA HIS A 29 7.16 0.34 7.64
C HIS A 29 6.42 -0.99 7.95
N PRO A 30 5.86 -1.17 9.17
CA PRO A 30 5.19 -2.42 9.57
C PRO A 30 4.00 -2.82 8.69
N PHE A 31 3.40 -1.87 7.96
CA PHE A 31 2.34 -2.15 6.98
C PHE A 31 2.79 -3.15 5.91
N LEU A 32 4.01 -3.03 5.39
CA LEU A 32 4.50 -3.90 4.32
C LEU A 32 4.78 -5.33 4.79
N ARG A 33 4.88 -5.58 6.10
CA ARG A 33 4.96 -6.94 6.66
C ARG A 33 3.66 -7.73 6.45
N GLN A 34 2.57 -7.07 6.07
CA GLN A 34 1.30 -7.72 5.75
C GLN A 34 1.23 -8.16 4.27
N ALA A 35 2.26 -7.89 3.47
CA ALA A 35 2.32 -8.35 2.09
C ALA A 35 2.31 -9.89 2.02
N GLN A 36 1.49 -10.42 1.12
CA GLN A 36 1.34 -11.85 0.87
C GLN A 36 1.92 -12.23 -0.50
N SER A 37 1.95 -13.52 -0.78
CA SER A 37 2.36 -14.03 -2.10
C SER A 37 1.58 -13.36 -3.23
N PRO A 38 2.22 -13.04 -4.38
CA PRO A 38 1.55 -12.47 -5.55
C PRO A 38 0.32 -13.26 -6.03
N THR A 39 0.25 -14.57 -5.72
CA THR A 39 -0.87 -15.45 -6.07
C THR A 39 -2.23 -14.92 -5.58
N ILE A 40 -2.27 -14.16 -4.48
CA ILE A 40 -3.52 -13.55 -3.98
C ILE A 40 -4.14 -12.54 -4.96
N LEU A 41 -3.35 -12.02 -5.90
CA LEU A 41 -3.83 -11.08 -6.91
C LEU A 41 -4.58 -11.77 -8.06
N ILE A 42 -4.39 -13.08 -8.27
CA ILE A 42 -4.99 -13.81 -9.41
C ILE A 42 -6.53 -13.69 -9.43
N PRO A 43 -7.27 -13.89 -8.31
CA PRO A 43 -8.72 -13.70 -8.30
C PRO A 43 -9.15 -12.26 -8.64
N LEU A 44 -8.40 -11.26 -8.15
CA LEU A 44 -8.67 -9.85 -8.45
C LEU A 44 -8.48 -9.54 -9.94
N MET A 45 -7.42 -10.08 -10.55
CA MET A 45 -7.16 -9.93 -12.00
C MET A 45 -8.24 -10.59 -12.85
N ARG A 46 -8.78 -11.73 -12.41
CA ARG A 46 -9.91 -12.39 -13.10
C ARG A 46 -11.19 -11.56 -12.96
N GLY A 47 -11.51 -11.07 -11.77
CA GLY A 47 -12.69 -10.24 -11.53
C GLY A 47 -12.67 -8.91 -12.29
N ALA A 48 -11.52 -8.23 -12.36
CA ALA A 48 -11.37 -6.96 -13.07
C ALA A 48 -11.61 -7.07 -14.59
N ARG A 49 -11.46 -8.27 -15.17
CA ARG A 49 -11.79 -8.51 -16.59
C ARG A 49 -13.29 -8.55 -16.86
N HIS A 50 -14.12 -8.79 -15.84
CA HIS A 50 -15.58 -8.87 -15.98
C HIS A 50 -16.31 -7.55 -15.71
N THR A 51 -15.64 -6.55 -15.14
CA THR A 51 -16.23 -5.25 -14.78
C THR A 51 -16.19 -4.21 -15.89
N ASN A 52 -15.83 -4.61 -17.12
CA ASN A 52 -15.69 -3.70 -18.26
C ASN A 52 -16.81 -3.88 -19.32
N CYS A 53 -17.99 -4.34 -18.89
CA CYS A 53 -19.22 -4.37 -19.67
C CYS A 53 -20.29 -3.50 -19.00
#